data_AF-B5YEL0-F1
#
_entry.id   AF-B5YEL0-F1
#
_cell.length_a   1.000
_cell.length_b   1.000
_cell.length_c   1.000
_cell.angle_alpha   90.00
_cell.angle_beta   90.00
_cell.angle_gamma   90.00
#
_symmetry.space_group_name_H-M   'P 1'
#
loop_
_entity.id
_entity.type
_entity.pdbx_description
1 polymer ?
#
loop_
_entity_poly.entity_id
_entity_poly.type
_entity_poly.pdbx_seq_one_letter_code
_entity_poly.pdbx_strand_id
1 'polypeptide(L)'
;MRKFSFLFIIFLFFLIILSSTWIFYVSLDKRNSDLLNKMVNDLRFKNILFVKSIVPKIERKYNLVITKAHYIPWGIYIKYEDAKTLLDVEFDNKNYYYNQKFVIMEKYLPFDDTIKVEGTNNIGIIKDILNNFNFIKIRRIKFYDKYFEIYGDQFILKLNIKDYQEKKKYVIYLIKNFDLKGKSLDFRFRIPFIGGN
;
A
#
# COMPACT_ATOMS: atom_id res chain seq x y z
N MET A 1 -13.86 -18.16 52.83
CA MET A 1 -13.11 -16.92 52.51
C MET A 1 -12.10 -17.07 51.36
N ARG A 2 -11.25 -18.10 51.28
CA ARG A 2 -10.25 -18.27 50.18
C ARG A 2 -10.82 -18.27 48.75
N LYS A 3 -11.95 -18.97 48.49
CA LYS A 3 -12.59 -19.01 47.16
C LYS A 3 -13.12 -17.64 46.70
N PHE A 4 -13.62 -16.82 47.62
CA PHE A 4 -14.13 -15.46 47.34
C PHE A 4 -13.00 -14.50 46.96
N SER A 5 -11.85 -14.60 47.64
CA SER A 5 -10.65 -13.82 47.30
C SER A 5 -10.10 -14.16 45.93
N PHE A 6 -10.13 -15.44 45.53
CA PHE A 6 -9.67 -15.87 44.21
C PHE A 6 -10.59 -15.38 43.08
N LEU A 7 -11.92 -15.50 43.25
CA LEU A 7 -12.91 -14.95 42.32
C LEU A 7 -12.80 -13.43 42.17
N PHE A 8 -12.56 -12.72 43.28
CA PHE A 8 -12.37 -11.26 43.26
C PHE A 8 -11.10 -10.84 42.52
N ILE A 9 -9.99 -11.57 42.70
CA ILE A 9 -8.76 -11.33 41.95
C ILE A 9 -8.98 -11.56 40.44
N ILE A 10 -9.65 -12.65 40.06
CA ILE A 10 -10.00 -12.92 38.66
C ILE A 10 -10.85 -11.78 38.09
N PHE A 11 -11.87 -11.34 38.83
CA PHE A 11 -12.72 -10.22 38.43
C PHE A 11 -11.92 -8.93 38.20
N LEU A 12 -10.99 -8.60 39.10
CA LEU A 12 -10.08 -7.46 38.95
C LEU A 12 -9.20 -7.57 37.70
N PHE A 13 -8.63 -8.76 37.44
CA PHE A 13 -7.87 -9.01 36.21
C PHE A 13 -8.73 -8.80 34.96
N PHE A 14 -9.97 -9.30 34.95
CA PHE A 14 -10.90 -9.07 33.84
C PHE A 14 -11.22 -7.59 33.65
N LEU A 15 -11.43 -6.83 34.72
CA LEU A 15 -11.63 -5.38 34.68
C LEU A 15 -10.43 -4.65 34.07
N ILE A 16 -9.21 -5.02 34.48
CA ILE A 16 -7.98 -4.44 33.95
C ILE A 16 -7.85 -4.75 32.45
N ILE A 17 -8.07 -6.01 32.05
CA ILE A 17 -8.05 -6.43 30.64
C ILE A 17 -9.10 -5.67 29.83
N LEU A 18 -10.32 -5.52 30.36
CA LEU A 18 -11.38 -4.80 29.68
C LEU A 18 -11.02 -3.32 29.53
N SER A 19 -10.46 -2.70 30.57
CA SER A 19 -10.04 -1.30 30.56
C SER A 19 -8.86 -1.04 29.62
N SER A 20 -7.93 -1.98 29.50
CA SER A 20 -6.73 -1.84 28.66
C SER A 20 -7.05 -1.92 27.16
N THR A 21 -8.25 -2.35 26.79
CA THR A 21 -8.74 -2.27 25.42
C THR A 21 -9.18 -0.87 24.98
N TRP A 22 -9.25 0.11 25.90
CA TRP A 22 -9.65 1.47 25.57
C TRP A 22 -8.44 2.38 25.35
N ILE A 23 -8.54 3.23 24.32
CA ILE A 23 -7.51 4.22 24.00
C ILE A 23 -7.77 5.50 24.81
N PHE A 24 -6.88 5.83 25.74
CA PHE A 24 -6.94 7.06 26.52
C PHE A 24 -6.00 8.15 26.00
N TYR A 25 -4.89 7.78 25.36
CA TYR A 25 -3.99 8.73 24.70
C TYR A 25 -3.51 8.23 23.33
N VAL A 26 -3.16 9.19 22.47
CA VAL A 26 -2.60 8.95 21.13
C VAL A 26 -1.22 9.58 21.09
N SER A 27 -0.26 8.90 20.47
CA SER A 27 1.07 9.44 20.18
C SER A 27 1.37 9.32 18.70
N LEU A 28 2.06 10.31 18.14
CA LEU A 28 2.47 10.33 16.74
C LEU A 28 4.00 10.21 16.62
N ASP A 29 4.48 9.67 15.51
CA ASP A 29 5.94 9.63 15.25
C ASP A 29 6.54 11.03 15.01
N LYS A 30 5.81 11.89 14.28
CA LYS A 30 6.20 13.28 14.02
C LYS A 30 5.50 14.21 14.99
N ARG A 31 6.24 15.18 15.53
CA ARG A 31 5.66 16.28 16.30
C ARG A 31 4.84 17.18 15.37
N ASN A 32 3.53 16.96 15.37
CA ASN A 32 2.54 17.83 14.72
C ASN A 32 1.36 17.98 15.69
N SER A 33 1.31 19.10 16.41
CA SER A 33 0.31 19.37 17.46
C SER A 33 -1.11 19.37 16.91
N ASP A 34 -1.31 19.91 15.72
CA ASP A 34 -2.64 20.04 15.12
C ASP A 34 -3.18 18.68 14.70
N LEU A 35 -2.34 17.86 14.06
CA LEU A 35 -2.72 16.50 13.69
C LEU A 35 -2.91 15.62 14.93
N LEU A 36 -2.08 15.79 15.95
CA LEU A 36 -2.21 15.08 17.22
C LEU A 36 -3.57 15.35 17.86
N ASN A 37 -3.96 16.62 17.99
CA ASN A 37 -5.26 17.02 18.56
C ASN A 37 -6.43 16.44 17.75
N LYS A 38 -6.33 16.49 16.42
CA LYS A 38 -7.32 15.88 15.51
C LYS A 38 -7.44 14.37 15.70
N MET A 39 -6.32 13.64 15.75
CA MET A 39 -6.31 12.19 15.95
C MET A 39 -6.78 11.78 17.34
N VAL A 40 -6.44 12.55 18.38
CA VAL A 40 -6.95 12.34 19.75
C VAL A 40 -8.48 12.41 19.75
N ASN A 41 -9.08 13.39 19.09
CA ASN A 41 -10.54 13.50 19.02
C ASN A 41 -11.21 12.32 18.33
N ASP A 42 -10.60 11.77 17.27
CA ASP A 42 -11.18 10.66 16.51
C ASP A 42 -10.95 9.28 17.18
N LEU A 43 -9.88 9.11 17.97
CA LEU A 43 -9.46 7.81 18.52
C LEU A 43 -9.62 7.66 20.04
N ARG A 44 -9.68 8.75 20.79
CA ARG A 44 -9.85 8.69 22.25
C ARG A 44 -11.18 8.03 22.60
N PHE A 45 -11.16 7.19 23.62
CA PHE A 45 -12.25 6.33 24.06
C PHE A 45 -12.76 5.35 22.99
N LYS A 46 -12.00 5.11 21.92
CA LYS A 46 -12.28 3.99 21.02
C LYS A 46 -11.67 2.72 21.59
N ASN A 47 -12.37 1.61 21.38
CA ASN A 47 -11.83 0.30 21.66
C ASN A 47 -10.82 -0.09 20.57
N ILE A 48 -9.70 -0.63 21.01
CA ILE A 48 -8.57 -1.06 20.20
C ILE A 48 -8.96 -2.04 19.10
N LEU A 49 -9.96 -2.88 19.36
CA LEU A 49 -10.50 -3.88 18.44
C LEU A 49 -11.14 -3.23 17.20
N PHE A 50 -11.64 -2.00 17.31
CA PHE A 50 -12.32 -1.28 16.22
C PHE A 50 -11.44 -0.27 15.49
N VAL A 51 -10.21 -0.02 15.97
CA VAL A 51 -9.29 0.96 15.36
C VAL A 51 -9.06 0.66 13.89
N LYS A 52 -8.87 -0.62 13.53
CA LYS A 52 -8.64 -1.04 12.14
C LYS A 52 -9.77 -0.62 11.19
N SER A 53 -11.01 -0.57 11.68
CA SER A 53 -12.18 -0.11 10.90
C SER A 53 -12.22 1.41 10.75
N ILE A 54 -11.67 2.14 11.72
CA ILE A 54 -11.67 3.62 11.76
C ILE A 54 -10.52 4.20 10.92
N VAL A 55 -9.37 3.52 10.88
CA VAL A 55 -8.15 3.95 10.16
C VAL A 55 -8.43 4.47 8.74
N PRO A 56 -9.18 3.77 7.86
CA PRO A 56 -9.45 4.27 6.51
C PRO A 56 -10.21 5.61 6.48
N LYS A 57 -11.07 5.86 7.47
CA LYS A 57 -11.81 7.13 7.58
C LYS A 57 -10.86 8.27 7.98
N ILE A 58 -9.97 8.02 8.93
CA ILE A 58 -8.95 8.97 9.38
C ILE A 58 -7.98 9.31 8.23
N GLU A 59 -7.51 8.29 7.51
CA GLU A 59 -6.61 8.46 6.36
C GLU A 59 -7.21 9.38 5.28
N ARG A 60 -8.49 9.18 4.94
CA ARG A 60 -9.21 10.05 3.98
C ARG A 60 -9.42 11.45 4.53
N LYS A 61 -9.91 11.57 5.77
CA LYS A 61 -10.25 12.86 6.41
C LYS A 61 -9.05 13.80 6.52
N TYR A 62 -7.87 13.24 6.76
CA TYR A 62 -6.65 14.02 7.00
C TYR A 62 -5.61 13.91 5.88
N ASN A 63 -5.95 13.30 4.75
CA ASN A 63 -5.06 13.10 3.60
C ASN A 63 -3.69 12.53 4.00
N LEU A 64 -3.71 11.45 4.76
CA LEU A 64 -2.52 10.78 5.28
C LEU A 64 -2.61 9.27 5.09
N VAL A 65 -1.46 8.61 5.21
CA VAL A 65 -1.32 7.16 5.18
C VAL A 65 -0.72 6.72 6.52
N ILE A 66 -1.46 5.94 7.30
CA ILE A 66 -1.00 5.35 8.55
C ILE A 66 -0.13 4.14 8.19
N THR A 67 1.18 4.28 8.28
CA THR A 67 2.13 3.21 7.96
C THR A 67 2.21 2.16 9.05
N LYS A 68 2.02 2.57 10.31
CA LYS A 68 2.03 1.64 11.46
C LYS A 68 1.16 2.14 12.59
N ALA A 69 0.47 1.22 13.26
CA ALA A 69 -0.26 1.48 14.49
C ALA A 69 0.17 0.43 15.53
N HIS A 70 0.66 0.90 16.68
CA HIS A 70 1.01 0.03 17.81
C HIS A 70 0.21 0.37 19.02
N TYR A 71 -0.19 -0.66 19.73
CA TYR A 71 -0.90 -0.54 20.97
C TYR A 71 0.08 -0.50 22.12
N ILE A 72 -0.11 0.48 22.99
CA ILE A 72 0.65 0.72 24.21
C ILE A 72 -0.35 0.73 25.36
N PRO A 73 0.08 0.54 26.63
CA PRO A 73 -0.84 0.55 27.76
C PRO A 73 -1.75 1.77 27.71
N TRP A 74 -3.07 1.55 27.59
CA TRP A 74 -4.10 2.59 27.51
C TRP A 74 -3.93 3.61 26.38
N GLY A 75 -3.21 3.27 25.31
CA GLY A 75 -2.95 4.22 24.23
C GLY A 75 -2.60 3.58 22.90
N ILE A 76 -2.41 4.45 21.91
CA ILE A 76 -2.00 4.04 20.57
C ILE A 76 -0.90 4.95 20.04
N TYR A 77 0.15 4.34 19.50
CA TYR A 77 1.21 5.02 18.77
C TYR A 77 1.01 4.85 17.27
N ILE A 78 0.96 5.96 16.53
CA ILE A 78 0.69 6.00 15.10
C ILE A 78 1.89 6.58 14.36
N LYS A 79 2.40 5.80 13.42
CA LYS A 79 3.37 6.24 12.41
C LYS A 79 2.61 6.58 11.13
N TYR A 80 2.92 7.73 10.53
CA TYR A 80 2.18 8.20 9.34
C TYR A 80 3.06 8.94 8.34
N GLU A 81 2.57 9.00 7.12
CA GLU A 81 3.12 9.79 6.03
C GLU A 81 1.99 10.56 5.34
N ASP A 82 2.31 11.64 4.66
CA ASP A 82 1.32 12.36 3.86
C ASP A 82 0.85 11.47 2.70
N ALA A 83 -0.44 11.53 2.37
CA ALA A 83 -0.95 10.83 1.20
C ALA A 83 -0.37 11.48 -0.05
N LYS A 84 0.19 10.65 -0.93
CA LYS A 84 0.79 11.04 -2.20
C LYS A 84 0.26 10.14 -3.30
N THR A 85 0.15 10.65 -4.52
CA THR A 85 -0.29 9.83 -5.64
C THR A 85 0.81 8.85 -6.02
N LEU A 86 0.61 7.57 -5.71
CA LEU A 86 1.48 6.49 -6.14
C LEU A 86 1.15 6.09 -7.58
N LEU A 87 -0.14 6.00 -7.91
CA LEU A 87 -0.61 5.65 -9.25
C LEU A 87 -1.50 6.74 -9.83
N ASP A 88 -1.22 7.09 -11.07
CA ASP A 88 -2.12 7.85 -11.94
C ASP A 88 -2.63 6.90 -13.03
N VAL A 89 -3.90 6.48 -12.93
CA VAL A 89 -4.49 5.44 -13.76
C VAL A 89 -5.48 6.06 -14.76
N GLU A 90 -5.15 5.99 -16.04
CA GLU A 90 -5.98 6.43 -17.16
C GLU A 90 -6.74 5.23 -17.74
N PHE A 91 -8.06 5.25 -17.63
CA PHE A 91 -8.96 4.21 -18.13
C PHE A 91 -10.27 4.82 -18.62
N ASP A 92 -10.73 4.46 -19.81
CA ASP A 92 -11.95 5.00 -20.45
C ASP A 92 -12.00 6.55 -20.44
N ASN A 93 -10.88 7.20 -20.80
CA ASN A 93 -10.71 8.65 -20.79
C ASN A 93 -10.95 9.33 -19.43
N LYS A 94 -10.80 8.59 -18.32
CA LYS A 94 -10.88 9.09 -16.95
C LYS A 94 -9.59 8.78 -16.21
N ASN A 95 -9.17 9.72 -15.36
CA ASN A 95 -8.01 9.56 -14.48
C ASN A 95 -8.46 9.19 -13.07
N TYR A 96 -7.83 8.16 -12.52
CA TYR A 96 -8.02 7.69 -11.16
C TYR A 96 -6.69 7.76 -10.41
N TYR A 97 -6.66 8.50 -9.32
CA TYR A 97 -5.46 8.66 -8.51
C TYR A 97 -5.51 7.70 -7.33
N TYR A 98 -4.43 6.96 -7.10
CA TYR A 98 -4.34 6.04 -5.95
C TYR A 98 -3.16 6.41 -5.06
N ASN A 99 -3.37 6.34 -3.75
CA ASN A 99 -2.33 6.59 -2.78
C ASN A 99 -1.38 5.39 -2.60
N GLN A 100 -0.41 5.51 -1.70
CA GLN A 100 0.58 4.47 -1.38
C GLN A 100 -0.03 3.15 -0.89
N LYS A 101 -1.29 3.15 -0.44
CA LYS A 101 -2.07 1.96 -0.04
C LYS A 101 -3.03 1.47 -1.12
N PHE A 102 -2.96 2.04 -2.33
CA PHE A 102 -3.86 1.76 -3.44
C PHE A 102 -5.32 2.08 -3.12
N VAL A 103 -5.55 3.12 -2.32
CA VAL A 103 -6.89 3.67 -2.07
C VAL A 103 -7.07 4.87 -3.00
N ILE A 104 -8.25 4.96 -3.62
CA ILE A 104 -8.60 6.07 -4.50
C ILE A 104 -8.53 7.41 -3.77
N MET A 105 -7.98 8.42 -4.43
CA MET A 105 -7.85 9.79 -3.98
C MET A 105 -8.74 10.69 -4.84
N GLU A 106 -9.27 11.75 -4.24
CA GLU A 106 -10.12 12.71 -4.96
C GLU A 106 -9.31 13.64 -5.87
N LYS A 107 -8.04 13.88 -5.54
CA LYS A 107 -7.15 14.79 -6.27
C LYS A 107 -5.75 14.21 -6.42
N TYR A 108 -5.10 14.63 -7.49
CA TYR A 108 -3.69 14.38 -7.73
C TYR A 108 -2.84 15.14 -6.69
N LEU A 109 -1.91 14.42 -6.05
CA LEU A 109 -0.91 14.98 -5.15
C LEU A 109 0.49 14.57 -5.66
N PRO A 110 1.31 15.53 -6.10
CA PRO A 110 2.57 15.24 -6.78
C PRO A 110 3.51 14.34 -5.97
N PHE A 111 4.13 13.40 -6.67
CA PHE A 111 5.18 12.54 -6.13
C PHE A 111 6.12 12.12 -7.25
N ASP A 112 7.42 12.28 -7.06
CA ASP A 112 8.42 12.05 -8.12
C ASP A 112 8.46 10.60 -8.62
N ASP A 113 7.97 9.67 -7.78
CA ASP A 113 7.86 8.25 -8.08
C ASP A 113 6.43 7.83 -8.46
N THR A 114 5.57 8.79 -8.87
CA THR A 114 4.24 8.46 -9.43
C THR A 114 4.39 7.56 -10.65
N ILE A 115 3.63 6.47 -10.67
CA ILE A 115 3.59 5.52 -11.79
C ILE A 115 2.35 5.81 -12.62
N LYS A 116 2.52 6.11 -13.90
CA LYS A 116 1.40 6.24 -14.84
C LYS A 116 0.93 4.86 -15.31
N VAL A 117 -0.36 4.56 -15.20
CA VAL A 117 -0.95 3.33 -15.71
C VAL A 117 -2.01 3.67 -16.75
N GLU A 118 -2.00 2.99 -17.88
CA GLU A 118 -2.95 3.25 -18.98
C GLU A 118 -3.62 1.95 -19.43
N GLY A 119 -4.90 2.04 -19.80
CA GLY A 119 -5.62 0.94 -20.46
C GLY A 119 -6.20 -0.12 -19.52
N THR A 120 -6.06 0.02 -18.20
CA THR A 120 -6.77 -0.82 -17.23
C THR A 120 -7.01 -0.10 -15.91
N ASN A 121 -8.13 -0.40 -15.24
CA ASN A 121 -8.40 -0.03 -13.86
C ASN A 121 -8.24 -1.22 -12.88
N ASN A 122 -7.73 -2.35 -13.35
CA ASN A 122 -7.59 -3.55 -12.52
C ASN A 122 -6.41 -3.39 -11.55
N ILE A 123 -6.69 -2.91 -10.34
CA ILE A 123 -5.69 -2.70 -9.29
C ILE A 123 -5.03 -4.01 -8.83
N GLY A 124 -5.70 -5.16 -8.98
CA GLY A 124 -5.15 -6.46 -8.61
C GLY A 124 -3.92 -6.82 -9.46
N ILE A 125 -4.04 -6.70 -10.79
CA ILE A 125 -2.92 -6.99 -11.69
C ILE A 125 -1.80 -5.95 -11.55
N ILE A 126 -2.14 -4.68 -11.37
CA ILE A 126 -1.15 -3.60 -11.15
C ILE A 126 -0.35 -3.89 -9.87
N LYS A 127 -1.01 -4.25 -8.76
CA LYS A 127 -0.33 -4.65 -7.52
C LYS A 127 0.58 -5.85 -7.72
N ASP A 128 0.13 -6.89 -8.43
CA ASP A 128 0.95 -8.06 -8.71
C ASP A 128 2.21 -7.67 -9.50
N ILE A 129 2.08 -6.83 -10.54
CA ILE A 129 3.23 -6.34 -11.31
C ILE A 129 4.21 -5.57 -10.41
N LEU A 130 3.73 -4.57 -9.65
CA LEU A 130 4.61 -3.76 -8.79
C LEU A 130 5.32 -4.59 -7.72
N ASN A 131 4.66 -5.60 -7.17
CA ASN A 131 5.28 -6.51 -6.20
C ASN A 131 6.34 -7.41 -6.83
N ASN A 132 6.06 -7.98 -8.01
CA ASN A 132 6.98 -8.90 -8.69
C ASN A 132 8.20 -8.17 -9.27
N PHE A 133 8.02 -6.92 -9.69
CA PHE A 133 9.05 -6.08 -10.29
C PHE A 133 9.51 -4.95 -9.35
N ASN A 134 9.44 -5.16 -8.03
CA ASN A 134 9.83 -4.15 -7.04
C ASN A 134 11.33 -3.78 -7.04
N PHE A 135 12.16 -4.58 -7.70
CA PHE A 135 13.60 -4.40 -7.82
C PHE A 135 14.00 -3.45 -8.95
N ILE A 136 13.02 -2.97 -9.72
CA ILE A 136 13.21 -1.99 -10.80
C ILE A 136 12.37 -0.76 -10.51
N LYS A 137 12.86 0.41 -10.94
CA LYS A 137 12.07 1.64 -10.88
C LYS A 137 11.12 1.68 -12.06
N ILE A 138 9.82 1.53 -11.82
CA ILE A 138 8.77 1.57 -12.84
C ILE A 138 8.25 3.00 -12.93
N ARG A 139 8.16 3.55 -14.15
CA ARG A 139 7.60 4.88 -14.42
C ARG A 139 6.23 4.83 -15.06
N ARG A 140 6.00 3.84 -15.92
CA ARG A 140 4.74 3.66 -16.63
C ARG A 140 4.43 2.20 -16.86
N ILE A 141 3.15 1.85 -16.80
CA ILE A 141 2.62 0.55 -17.22
C ILE A 141 1.51 0.81 -18.23
N LYS A 142 1.60 0.23 -19.43
CA LYS A 142 0.58 0.41 -20.46
C LYS A 142 -0.03 -0.92 -20.85
N PHE A 143 -1.34 -1.03 -20.69
CA PHE A 143 -2.10 -2.21 -21.05
C PHE A 143 -2.70 -2.06 -22.45
N TYR A 144 -2.61 -3.15 -23.20
CA TYR A 144 -3.27 -3.38 -24.48
C TYR A 144 -4.10 -4.67 -24.36
N ASP A 145 -4.94 -4.97 -25.35
CA ASP A 145 -5.88 -6.11 -25.31
C ASP A 145 -5.21 -7.47 -25.01
N LYS A 146 -3.98 -7.67 -25.48
CA LYS A 146 -3.28 -8.98 -25.42
C LYS A 146 -2.00 -8.96 -24.59
N TYR A 147 -1.45 -7.79 -24.31
CA TYR A 147 -0.15 -7.65 -23.68
C TYR A 147 -0.08 -6.34 -22.91
N PHE A 148 0.92 -6.21 -22.05
CA PHE A 148 1.23 -4.95 -21.39
C PHE A 148 2.73 -4.65 -21.48
N GLU A 149 3.05 -3.38 -21.35
CA GLU A 149 4.41 -2.86 -21.37
C GLU A 149 4.73 -2.24 -20.00
N ILE A 150 5.85 -2.63 -19.41
CA ILE A 150 6.43 -1.96 -18.23
C ILE A 150 7.59 -1.11 -18.72
N TYR A 151 7.53 0.18 -18.44
CA TYR A 151 8.58 1.14 -18.71
C TYR A 151 9.35 1.38 -17.42
N GLY A 152 10.58 0.84 -17.37
CA GLY A 152 11.56 1.19 -16.35
C GLY A 152 12.51 2.28 -16.83
N ASP A 153 13.34 2.80 -15.94
CA ASP A 153 14.33 3.85 -16.29
C ASP A 153 15.31 3.41 -17.39
N GLN A 154 15.59 2.10 -17.50
CA GLN A 154 16.65 1.57 -18.36
C GLN A 154 16.19 0.49 -19.35
N PHE A 155 14.90 0.12 -19.36
CA PHE A 155 14.40 -0.91 -20.27
C PHE A 155 12.89 -0.81 -20.46
N ILE A 156 12.43 -1.44 -21.53
CA ILE A 156 11.01 -1.67 -21.80
C ILE A 156 10.77 -3.17 -21.78
N LEU A 157 9.81 -3.62 -20.97
CA LEU A 157 9.44 -5.03 -20.86
C LEU A 157 8.04 -5.24 -21.41
N LYS A 158 7.89 -6.11 -22.40
CA LYS A 158 6.61 -6.46 -23.02
C LYS A 158 6.21 -7.87 -22.64
N LEU A 159 5.02 -8.03 -22.06
CA LEU A 159 4.53 -9.30 -21.52
C LEU A 159 3.13 -9.61 -22.03
N ASN A 160 2.89 -10.84 -22.46
CA ASN A 160 1.55 -11.32 -22.80
C ASN A 160 0.69 -11.42 -21.54
N ILE A 161 -0.54 -10.90 -21.57
CA ILE A 161 -1.45 -10.94 -20.42
C ILE A 161 -1.85 -12.38 -20.07
N LYS A 162 -2.09 -13.23 -21.07
CA LYS A 162 -2.59 -14.61 -20.87
C LYS A 162 -1.60 -15.47 -20.10
N ASP A 163 -0.32 -15.41 -20.49
CA ASP A 163 0.72 -16.29 -19.95
C ASP A 163 1.54 -15.61 -18.84
N TYR A 164 1.16 -14.39 -18.43
CA TYR A 164 1.93 -13.59 -17.47
C TYR A 164 2.18 -14.34 -16.16
N GLN A 165 1.17 -15.00 -15.61
CA GLN A 165 1.29 -15.73 -14.34
C GLN A 165 2.31 -16.87 -14.41
N GLU A 166 2.40 -17.54 -15.55
CA GLU A 166 3.34 -18.64 -15.78
C GLU A 166 4.76 -18.11 -16.03
N LYS A 167 4.90 -17.08 -16.87
CA LYS A 167 6.21 -16.58 -17.33
C LYS A 167 6.89 -15.64 -16.33
N LYS A 168 6.16 -14.99 -15.41
CA LYS A 168 6.73 -13.93 -14.56
C LYS A 168 7.99 -14.34 -13.80
N LYS A 169 8.05 -15.58 -13.27
CA LYS A 169 9.24 -16.07 -12.55
C LYS A 169 10.47 -16.14 -13.45
N TYR A 170 10.30 -16.69 -14.65
CA TYR A 170 11.38 -16.80 -15.64
C TYR A 170 11.85 -15.42 -16.13
N VAL A 171 10.90 -14.51 -16.40
CA VAL A 171 11.20 -13.14 -16.81
C VAL A 171 11.98 -12.39 -15.73
N ILE A 172 11.55 -12.49 -14.46
CA ILE A 172 12.26 -11.90 -13.33
C ILE A 172 13.67 -12.46 -13.20
N TYR A 173 13.84 -13.77 -13.38
CA TYR A 173 15.16 -14.41 -13.38
C TYR A 173 16.07 -13.83 -14.47
N LEU A 174 15.58 -13.65 -15.70
CA LEU A 174 16.36 -13.05 -16.77
C LEU A 174 16.74 -11.60 -16.47
N ILE A 175 15.81 -10.78 -15.96
CA ILE A 175 16.11 -9.36 -15.67
C ILE A 175 17.14 -9.22 -14.56
N LYS A 176 17.13 -10.11 -13.55
CA LYS A 176 18.08 -10.03 -12.43
C LYS A 176 19.49 -10.53 -12.79
N ASN A 177 19.61 -11.47 -13.72
CA ASN A 177 20.88 -12.14 -14.00
C ASN A 177 21.61 -11.62 -15.25
N PHE A 178 20.97 -10.78 -16.06
CA PHE A 178 21.55 -10.27 -17.30
C PHE A 178 21.60 -8.73 -17.29
N ASP A 179 22.63 -8.15 -17.92
CA ASP A 179 22.68 -6.70 -18.12
C ASP A 179 21.78 -6.30 -19.29
N LEU A 180 20.65 -5.68 -18.93
CA LEU A 180 19.57 -5.33 -19.86
C LEU A 180 19.42 -3.80 -20.01
N LYS A 181 20.42 -3.03 -19.58
CA LYS A 181 20.42 -1.58 -19.78
C LYS A 181 20.29 -1.21 -21.26
N GLY A 182 19.34 -0.33 -21.55
CA GLY A 182 19.03 0.15 -22.89
C GLY A 182 18.29 -0.85 -23.79
N LYS A 183 17.89 -2.02 -23.29
CA LYS A 183 17.26 -3.07 -24.10
C LYS A 183 15.74 -3.05 -24.02
N SER A 184 15.10 -3.42 -25.12
CA SER A 184 13.68 -3.76 -25.15
C SER A 184 13.53 -5.28 -25.09
N LEU A 185 12.85 -5.77 -24.06
CA LEU A 185 12.64 -7.19 -23.80
C LEU A 185 11.22 -7.57 -24.19
N ASP A 186 11.08 -8.41 -25.20
CA ASP A 186 9.78 -8.83 -25.69
C ASP A 186 9.52 -10.31 -25.40
N PHE A 187 8.63 -10.55 -24.42
CA PHE A 187 8.17 -11.88 -24.01
C PHE A 187 6.73 -12.15 -24.46
N ARG A 188 6.22 -11.40 -25.45
CA ARG A 188 4.87 -11.63 -26.00
C ARG A 188 4.78 -12.98 -26.71
N PHE A 189 5.89 -13.49 -27.22
CA PHE A 189 5.99 -14.74 -28.00
C PHE A 189 6.57 -15.91 -27.18
N ARG A 190 6.56 -17.12 -27.74
CA ARG A 190 7.16 -18.31 -27.12
C ARG A 190 8.68 -18.26 -27.05
N ILE A 191 9.32 -17.66 -28.05
CA ILE A 191 10.76 -17.38 -28.06
C ILE A 191 10.94 -15.92 -27.65
N PRO A 192 11.58 -15.64 -26.50
CA PRO A 192 11.80 -14.27 -26.06
C PRO A 192 12.76 -13.57 -27.02
N PHE A 193 12.41 -12.35 -27.43
CA PHE A 193 13.27 -11.52 -28.28
C PHE A 193 13.87 -10.40 -27.43
N ILE A 194 15.20 -10.28 -27.48
CA ILE A 194 15.93 -9.18 -26.86
C ILE A 194 16.42 -8.29 -28.01
N GLY A 195 15.76 -7.14 -28.18
CA GLY A 195 16.16 -6.13 -29.16
C GLY A 195 16.99 -5.02 -28.50
N GLY A 196 18.04 -4.56 -29.19
CA GLY A 196 18.68 -3.29 -28.89
C GLY A 196 17.89 -2.14 -29.54
N ASN A 197 17.86 -0.98 -28.88
CA ASN A 197 17.51 0.27 -29.53
C ASN A 197 18.70 0.80 -30.33
#